data_AF-A0A2S3HFP2-F1
#
_entry.id   AF-A0A2S3HFP2-F1
#
_cell.length_a   1.000
_cell.length_b   1.000
_cell.length_c   1.000
_cell.angle_alpha   90.00
_cell.angle_beta   90.00
_cell.angle_gamma   90.00
#
_symmetry.space_group_name_H-M   'P 1'
#
loop_
_entity.id
_entity.type
_entity.pdbx_description
1 polymer ?
#
loop_
_entity_poly.entity_id
_entity_poly.type
_entity_poly.pdbx_seq_one_letter_code
_entity_poly.pdbx_strand_id
1 'polypeptide(L)'
;MEVSDPLEHELQKEISNIMIRDYVCSLQREFEMKLWEHQNCISTLNGNWKEKVFEIAVLEDELRCILNAVVSLEPGIHPHQSHSSLEDQILVKMKDDNEPPVTEKATDTSEVMLDIPDFSLLKHMQSEEITNFLKSEWLKLRRQHESELHQKTEELFRVKREYAKAKASLPLKKERELEFIKLKLLQTISKLGEITTRKENSCFDCKENEMMCRLKDRIGMLLHENNCLRGLLADKRKEVKHLCSQVPDAKSQVAQHSLSEAKLLNSFEKVRAELEDLRIERHLNNLLDSSIFREVFDDYENQIYDMNQEGSFLRELLNEKEDQLSIIYEDRQKLKYENNQLVSIAGSIIQHHDQVNLVNDELLMFKEKVCEQELLILETKSEYNSMKRCLYEAMQQIQVCKQEVLELTENLTSMSIALEEAKEKNASLEATIQEMKKTPAQSIGSYRGQTGESDLASMEKLSKAYSDFERRLAESMKRNETRLTSIIGQFNPLVQQVAALRKKEFWYKQIIEIKCSNLRKAEAEVDVLGDEVDTLLSVLGKIYIALDHYSPVLKHYPGVTEILMLVQKVLKGENI
;
A
#
# COMPACT_ATOMS: atom_id res chain seq x y z
N MET A 1 -24.98 23.89 -20.33
CA MET A 1 -25.16 24.22 -21.76
C MET A 1 -26.39 23.47 -22.20
N GLU A 2 -27.52 24.17 -22.30
CA GLU A 2 -28.83 23.54 -22.44
C GLU A 2 -29.01 22.96 -23.85
N VAL A 3 -29.64 21.80 -23.92
CA VAL A 3 -30.00 21.16 -25.19
C VAL A 3 -31.35 21.75 -25.60
N SER A 4 -31.33 22.82 -26.41
CA SER A 4 -32.54 23.37 -27.01
C SER A 4 -33.24 22.27 -27.82
N ASP A 5 -34.57 22.22 -27.68
CA ASP A 5 -35.38 21.09 -28.12
C ASP A 5 -35.36 21.01 -29.67
N PRO A 6 -35.07 19.85 -30.31
CA PRO A 6 -35.02 19.76 -31.76
C PRO A 6 -36.27 20.29 -32.47
N LEU A 7 -37.43 20.19 -31.81
CA LEU A 7 -38.71 20.72 -32.31
C LEU A 7 -38.74 22.26 -32.36
N GLU A 8 -38.13 22.93 -31.39
CA GLU A 8 -38.02 24.39 -31.32
C GLU A 8 -37.13 24.93 -32.45
N HIS A 9 -36.00 24.27 -32.71
CA HIS A 9 -35.10 24.65 -33.80
C HIS A 9 -35.72 24.40 -35.18
N GLU A 10 -36.49 23.32 -35.36
CA GLU A 10 -37.22 23.07 -36.62
C GLU A 10 -38.35 24.08 -36.84
N LEU A 11 -39.09 24.46 -35.79
CA LEU A 11 -40.12 25.50 -35.84
C LEU A 11 -39.53 26.88 -36.18
N GLN A 12 -38.44 27.29 -35.50
CA GLN A 12 -37.75 28.55 -35.74
C GLN A 12 -37.25 28.67 -37.18
N LYS A 13 -36.75 27.55 -37.73
CA LYS A 13 -36.29 27.45 -39.12
C LYS A 13 -37.43 27.58 -40.12
N GLU A 14 -38.59 26.95 -39.88
CA GLU A 14 -39.72 27.08 -40.81
C GLU A 14 -40.39 28.46 -40.75
N ILE A 15 -40.50 29.08 -39.57
CA ILE A 15 -40.91 30.49 -39.45
C ILE A 15 -39.95 31.40 -40.24
N SER A 16 -38.64 31.15 -40.18
CA SER A 16 -37.64 31.87 -40.98
C SER A 16 -37.82 31.66 -42.49
N ASN A 17 -38.08 30.43 -42.94
CA ASN A 17 -38.37 30.11 -44.34
C ASN A 17 -39.60 30.88 -44.85
N ILE A 18 -40.67 30.93 -44.05
CA ILE A 18 -41.92 31.64 -44.38
C ILE A 18 -41.66 33.14 -44.52
N MET A 19 -41.01 33.78 -43.54
CA MET A 19 -40.73 35.22 -43.57
C MET A 19 -39.85 35.62 -44.77
N ILE A 20 -38.80 34.83 -45.07
CA ILE A 20 -37.91 35.11 -46.21
C ILE A 20 -38.68 34.98 -47.53
N ARG A 21 -39.50 33.93 -47.69
CA ARG A 21 -40.32 33.71 -48.89
C ARG A 21 -41.30 34.86 -49.13
N ASP A 22 -42.04 35.25 -48.10
CA ASP A 22 -43.09 36.26 -48.22
C ASP A 22 -42.49 37.66 -48.48
N TYR A 23 -41.31 37.96 -47.92
CA TYR A 23 -40.52 39.17 -48.22
C TYR A 23 -40.00 39.18 -49.67
N VAL A 24 -39.46 38.06 -50.18
CA VAL A 24 -39.03 37.97 -51.58
C VAL A 24 -40.23 38.13 -52.54
N CYS A 25 -41.37 37.53 -52.21
CA CYS A 25 -42.59 37.68 -52.99
C CYS A 25 -43.21 39.09 -52.93
N SER A 26 -43.00 39.87 -51.87
CA SER A 26 -43.49 41.25 -51.82
C SER A 26 -42.64 42.18 -52.69
N LEU A 27 -41.31 42.10 -52.61
CA LEU A 27 -40.42 42.87 -53.49
C LEU A 27 -40.65 42.53 -54.97
N GLN A 28 -40.84 41.26 -55.31
CA GLN A 28 -41.09 40.87 -56.71
C GLN A 28 -42.34 41.58 -57.27
N ARG A 29 -43.45 41.60 -56.53
CA ARG A 29 -44.68 42.29 -56.96
C ARG A 29 -44.49 43.82 -57.07
N GLU A 30 -43.70 44.42 -56.18
CA GLU A 30 -43.41 45.87 -56.24
C GLU A 30 -42.60 46.23 -57.50
N PHE A 31 -41.59 45.42 -57.85
CA PHE A 31 -40.82 45.62 -59.08
C PHE A 31 -41.65 45.37 -60.34
N GLU A 32 -42.48 44.31 -60.36
CA GLU A 32 -43.39 44.03 -61.48
C GLU A 32 -44.41 45.17 -61.68
N MET A 33 -44.95 45.73 -60.60
CA MET A 33 -45.86 46.88 -60.62
C MET A 33 -45.17 48.13 -61.19
N LYS A 34 -43.99 48.50 -60.67
CA LYS A 34 -43.23 49.67 -61.15
C LYS A 34 -42.78 49.53 -62.61
N LEU A 35 -42.43 48.32 -63.06
CA LEU A 35 -42.16 48.03 -64.47
C LEU A 35 -43.39 48.27 -65.33
N TRP A 36 -44.56 47.80 -64.91
CA TRP A 36 -45.82 47.98 -65.63
C TRP A 36 -46.25 49.45 -65.70
N GLU A 37 -46.15 50.19 -64.59
CA GLU A 37 -46.40 51.64 -64.54
C GLU A 37 -45.47 52.40 -65.51
N HIS A 38 -44.17 52.11 -65.48
CA HIS A 38 -43.19 52.76 -66.36
C HIS A 38 -43.44 52.43 -67.85
N GLN A 39 -43.77 51.16 -68.17
CA GLN A 39 -44.18 50.72 -69.50
C GLN A 39 -45.39 51.52 -70.01
N ASN A 40 -46.37 51.79 -69.13
CA ASN A 40 -47.60 52.50 -69.47
C ASN A 40 -47.39 54.03 -69.59
N CYS A 41 -46.49 54.62 -68.80
CA CYS A 41 -46.04 56.00 -68.98
C CYS A 41 -45.29 56.19 -70.31
N ILE A 42 -44.46 55.23 -70.72
CA ILE A 42 -43.76 55.27 -72.01
C ILE A 42 -44.75 55.10 -73.18
N SER A 43 -45.72 54.19 -73.08
CA SER A 43 -46.69 53.96 -74.16
C SER A 43 -47.61 55.17 -74.39
N THR A 44 -48.12 55.79 -73.31
CA THR A 44 -48.96 56.99 -73.37
C THR A 44 -48.18 58.21 -73.89
N LEU A 45 -46.94 58.43 -73.41
CA LEU A 45 -46.07 59.49 -73.91
C LEU A 45 -45.78 59.34 -75.42
N ASN A 46 -45.48 58.11 -75.89
CA ASN A 46 -45.24 57.80 -77.30
C ASN A 46 -46.51 57.98 -78.16
N GLY A 47 -47.69 57.66 -77.62
CA GLY A 47 -48.99 57.97 -78.24
C GLY A 47 -49.17 59.47 -78.46
N ASN A 48 -49.04 60.26 -77.39
CA ASN A 48 -49.20 61.73 -77.45
C ASN A 48 -48.19 62.38 -78.42
N TRP A 49 -46.93 61.93 -78.45
CA TRP A 49 -45.95 62.43 -79.42
C TRP A 49 -46.33 62.13 -80.87
N LYS A 50 -46.89 60.96 -81.17
CA LYS A 50 -47.36 60.62 -82.53
C LYS A 50 -48.54 61.49 -82.95
N GLU A 51 -49.48 61.74 -82.04
CA GLU A 51 -50.61 62.64 -82.27
C GLU A 51 -50.13 64.09 -82.53
N LYS A 52 -49.20 64.62 -81.73
CA LYS A 52 -48.65 65.97 -81.95
C LYS A 52 -47.81 66.11 -83.22
N VAL A 53 -47.10 65.07 -83.67
CA VAL A 53 -46.45 65.07 -84.98
C VAL A 53 -47.46 65.01 -86.13
N PHE A 54 -48.61 64.34 -85.94
CA PHE A 54 -49.69 64.34 -86.92
C PHE A 54 -50.39 65.71 -87.02
N GLU A 55 -50.69 66.37 -85.89
CA GLU A 55 -51.20 67.75 -85.87
C GLU A 55 -50.27 68.73 -86.61
N ILE A 56 -48.96 68.60 -86.42
CA ILE A 56 -47.95 69.43 -87.12
C ILE A 56 -47.99 69.18 -88.64
N ALA A 57 -48.13 67.94 -89.08
CA ALA A 57 -48.23 67.61 -90.50
C ALA A 57 -49.52 68.18 -91.15
N VAL A 58 -50.64 68.18 -90.43
CA VAL A 58 -51.90 68.80 -90.90
C VAL A 58 -51.73 70.32 -91.03
N LEU A 59 -51.12 70.99 -90.03
CA LEU A 59 -50.83 72.42 -90.09
C LEU A 59 -49.85 72.78 -91.23
N GLU A 60 -48.92 71.89 -91.57
CA GLU A 60 -47.99 72.08 -92.70
C GLU A 60 -48.76 72.13 -94.04
N ASP A 61 -49.75 71.27 -94.24
CA ASP A 61 -50.59 71.25 -95.45
C ASP A 61 -51.66 72.36 -95.46
N GLU A 62 -52.24 72.74 -94.32
CA GLU A 62 -53.11 73.93 -94.25
C GLU A 62 -52.37 75.21 -94.66
N LEU A 63 -51.12 75.38 -94.21
CA LEU A 63 -50.27 76.50 -94.62
C LEU A 63 -49.89 76.45 -96.11
N ARG A 64 -49.69 75.26 -96.69
CA ARG A 64 -49.54 75.08 -98.16
C ARG A 64 -50.80 75.51 -98.91
N CYS A 65 -51.99 75.15 -98.43
CA CYS A 65 -53.26 75.59 -99.03
C CYS A 65 -53.40 77.12 -98.99
N ILE A 66 -53.04 77.77 -97.88
CA ILE A 66 -53.03 79.25 -97.78
C ILE A 66 -52.02 79.86 -98.75
N LEU A 67 -50.81 79.28 -98.90
CA LEU A 67 -49.81 79.76 -99.85
C LEU A 67 -50.33 79.70 -101.30
N ASN A 68 -50.97 78.59 -101.68
CA ASN A 68 -51.57 78.43 -103.01
C ASN A 68 -52.72 79.44 -103.25
N ALA A 69 -53.53 79.74 -102.22
CA ALA A 69 -54.57 80.76 -102.30
C ALA A 69 -54.00 82.19 -102.47
N VAL A 70 -52.89 82.51 -101.79
CA VAL A 70 -52.18 83.80 -101.94
C VAL A 70 -51.54 83.94 -103.33
N VAL A 71 -51.09 82.83 -103.94
CA VAL A 71 -50.52 82.82 -105.30
C VAL A 71 -51.61 82.91 -106.39
N SER A 72 -52.83 82.43 -106.14
CA SER A 72 -53.92 82.39 -107.13
C SER A 72 -54.85 83.63 -107.12
N LEU A 73 -54.47 84.70 -106.40
CA LEU A 73 -55.23 85.95 -106.38
C LEU A 73 -54.86 86.94 -107.52
N GLU A 74 -53.94 86.57 -108.40
CA GLU A 74 -53.60 87.35 -109.61
C GLU A 74 -54.60 87.09 -110.75
N PRO A 75 -55.27 88.12 -111.31
CA PRO A 75 -56.06 87.99 -112.54
C PRO A 75 -55.12 87.86 -113.74
N GLY A 76 -54.69 86.63 -114.02
CA GLY A 76 -53.53 86.36 -114.87
C GLY A 76 -53.74 86.55 -116.38
N ILE A 77 -52.61 86.77 -117.08
CA ILE A 77 -52.44 86.44 -118.49
C ILE A 77 -51.16 85.59 -118.62
N HIS A 78 -51.32 84.36 -119.10
CA HIS A 78 -50.28 83.38 -119.42
C HIS A 78 -49.66 83.65 -120.82
N PRO A 79 -48.59 82.92 -121.28
CA PRO A 79 -47.55 82.13 -120.59
C PRO A 79 -46.11 82.48 -121.08
N HIS A 80 -45.18 81.52 -120.95
CA HIS A 80 -43.80 81.40 -121.46
C HIS A 80 -42.71 81.88 -120.48
N GLN A 81 -42.08 81.04 -119.66
CA GLN A 81 -41.32 79.78 -119.88
C GLN A 81 -39.83 80.03 -120.16
N SER A 82 -38.98 79.36 -119.37
CA SER A 82 -37.50 79.24 -119.45
C SER A 82 -36.69 80.11 -118.49
N HIS A 83 -35.96 79.43 -117.59
CA HIS A 83 -34.51 79.52 -117.34
C HIS A 83 -33.79 80.91 -117.39
N SER A 84 -32.91 81.28 -116.44
CA SER A 84 -32.40 80.55 -115.27
C SER A 84 -31.42 81.38 -114.39
N SER A 85 -31.36 81.03 -113.10
CA SER A 85 -30.14 80.98 -112.26
C SER A 85 -29.48 82.26 -111.71
N LEU A 86 -29.08 82.10 -110.43
CA LEU A 86 -27.90 82.64 -109.73
C LEU A 86 -27.97 84.03 -109.03
N GLU A 87 -27.81 83.95 -107.70
CA GLU A 87 -27.03 84.81 -106.77
C GLU A 87 -26.99 86.33 -106.94
N ASP A 88 -27.24 87.06 -105.83
CA ASP A 88 -26.10 87.66 -105.11
C ASP A 88 -26.37 87.84 -103.61
N GLN A 89 -25.33 88.20 -102.86
CA GLN A 89 -25.23 88.23 -101.40
C GLN A 89 -25.48 89.64 -100.82
N ILE A 90 -25.88 89.72 -99.53
CA ILE A 90 -25.80 90.97 -98.75
C ILE A 90 -25.18 90.68 -97.38
N LEU A 91 -24.06 91.34 -97.08
CA LEU A 91 -23.29 91.18 -95.84
C LEU A 91 -22.81 92.55 -95.33
N VAL A 92 -23.38 93.03 -94.21
CA VAL A 92 -22.76 93.95 -93.21
C VAL A 92 -22.43 95.38 -93.73
N LYS A 93 -22.79 96.49 -93.05
CA LYS A 93 -22.20 96.95 -91.77
C LYS A 93 -22.98 98.11 -91.11
N MET A 94 -22.69 98.36 -89.84
CA MET A 94 -23.19 99.49 -89.02
C MET A 94 -22.21 100.68 -89.01
N LYS A 95 -22.69 101.90 -88.75
CA LYS A 95 -22.32 102.72 -87.57
C LYS A 95 -23.15 104.02 -87.46
N ASP A 96 -23.52 104.37 -86.22
CA ASP A 96 -23.28 105.61 -85.44
C ASP A 96 -23.26 106.99 -86.18
N ASP A 97 -23.71 108.11 -85.61
CA ASP A 97 -24.04 108.40 -84.19
C ASP A 97 -24.90 109.68 -83.95
N ASN A 98 -25.50 109.78 -82.75
CA ASN A 98 -25.92 110.96 -81.96
C ASN A 98 -27.05 111.97 -82.38
N GLU A 99 -27.67 112.53 -81.32
CA GLU A 99 -28.80 113.49 -81.17
C GLU A 99 -28.36 114.99 -80.99
N PRO A 100 -29.24 116.01 -80.71
CA PRO A 100 -30.70 116.24 -80.93
C PRO A 100 -30.96 117.58 -81.74
N PRO A 101 -31.52 118.74 -81.26
CA PRO A 101 -32.76 119.05 -80.50
C PRO A 101 -33.69 120.22 -81.02
N VAL A 102 -35.02 120.02 -80.94
CA VAL A 102 -36.08 120.94 -80.37
C VAL A 102 -36.54 122.26 -81.09
N THR A 103 -37.84 122.59 -80.87
CA THR A 103 -38.69 123.79 -81.21
C THR A 103 -39.43 123.85 -82.58
N GLU A 104 -40.63 124.46 -82.75
CA GLU A 104 -41.84 124.70 -81.90
C GLU A 104 -43.03 125.28 -82.76
N LYS A 105 -44.28 125.29 -82.23
CA LYS A 105 -45.49 126.12 -82.59
C LYS A 105 -46.49 125.63 -83.68
N ALA A 106 -47.66 126.31 -83.72
CA ALA A 106 -48.94 125.93 -84.35
C ALA A 106 -49.85 127.16 -84.70
N THR A 107 -51.16 126.95 -85.00
CA THR A 107 -52.28 127.94 -85.18
C THR A 107 -52.25 128.82 -86.47
N ASP A 108 -53.33 129.35 -87.09
CA ASP A 108 -54.80 129.25 -86.88
C ASP A 108 -55.66 129.51 -88.17
N THR A 109 -56.98 129.75 -88.01
CA THR A 109 -58.12 129.93 -88.94
C THR A 109 -58.38 131.36 -89.48
N SER A 110 -59.24 131.55 -90.51
CA SER A 110 -60.19 132.69 -90.69
C SER A 110 -61.15 132.55 -91.91
N GLU A 111 -62.19 133.41 -92.01
CA GLU A 111 -63.30 133.46 -93.01
C GLU A 111 -63.83 134.93 -93.20
N VAL A 112 -64.82 135.18 -94.10
CA VAL A 112 -65.74 136.39 -94.13
C VAL A 112 -65.09 137.76 -94.53
N MET A 113 -65.70 138.79 -95.19
CA MET A 113 -67.07 139.12 -95.70
C MET A 113 -67.03 139.96 -97.04
N LEU A 114 -68.11 140.67 -97.39
CA LEU A 114 -68.26 141.74 -98.42
C LEU A 114 -68.92 143.00 -97.81
N ASP A 115 -68.79 144.17 -98.43
CA ASP A 115 -69.34 145.47 -97.97
C ASP A 115 -70.19 146.21 -99.03
N ILE A 116 -71.19 147.01 -98.61
CA ILE A 116 -72.10 147.79 -99.48
C ILE A 116 -72.45 149.17 -98.86
N PRO A 117 -72.20 150.29 -99.56
CA PRO A 117 -72.70 151.63 -99.20
C PRO A 117 -73.46 152.33 -100.35
N ASP A 118 -74.19 153.44 -100.14
CA ASP A 118 -75.19 153.76 -99.12
C ASP A 118 -76.21 154.71 -99.82
N PHE A 119 -77.50 154.53 -99.59
CA PHE A 119 -78.56 155.21 -100.37
C PHE A 119 -79.00 156.57 -99.79
N SER A 120 -78.36 157.03 -98.71
CA SER A 120 -78.68 158.30 -98.03
C SER A 120 -78.63 159.55 -98.93
N LEU A 121 -77.75 159.57 -99.95
CA LEU A 121 -77.62 160.71 -100.88
C LEU A 121 -78.82 160.89 -101.84
N LEU A 122 -79.63 159.86 -102.08
CA LEU A 122 -80.70 159.91 -103.10
C LEU A 122 -81.80 160.96 -102.81
N LYS A 123 -81.87 161.52 -101.60
CA LYS A 123 -82.90 162.48 -101.18
C LYS A 123 -82.82 163.87 -101.82
N HIS A 124 -81.70 164.22 -102.47
CA HIS A 124 -81.44 165.58 -102.95
C HIS A 124 -81.04 165.67 -104.43
N MET A 125 -81.07 164.55 -105.16
CA MET A 125 -80.73 164.49 -106.60
C MET A 125 -81.99 164.62 -107.47
N GLN A 126 -81.82 165.14 -108.68
CA GLN A 126 -82.88 165.14 -109.71
C GLN A 126 -83.13 163.70 -110.22
N SER A 127 -84.36 163.43 -110.66
CA SER A 127 -84.80 162.08 -111.10
C SER A 127 -83.89 161.43 -112.15
N GLU A 128 -83.35 162.25 -113.06
CA GLU A 128 -82.45 161.82 -114.13
C GLU A 128 -81.05 161.45 -113.61
N GLU A 129 -80.55 162.15 -112.59
CA GLU A 129 -79.28 161.86 -111.90
C GLU A 129 -79.37 160.56 -111.09
N ILE A 130 -80.49 160.35 -110.37
CA ILE A 130 -80.77 159.11 -109.63
C ILE A 130 -80.73 157.89 -110.57
N THR A 131 -81.34 158.03 -111.75
CA THR A 131 -81.37 156.97 -112.77
C THR A 131 -79.97 156.64 -113.31
N ASN A 132 -79.10 157.64 -113.43
CA ASN A 132 -77.71 157.45 -113.85
C ASN A 132 -76.83 156.85 -112.74
N PHE A 133 -77.03 157.23 -111.47
CA PHE A 133 -76.33 156.64 -110.32
C PHE A 133 -76.63 155.13 -110.17
N LEU A 134 -77.92 154.76 -110.24
CA LEU A 134 -78.33 153.36 -110.17
C LEU A 134 -77.79 152.53 -111.35
N LYS A 135 -77.71 153.11 -112.56
CA LYS A 135 -77.02 152.48 -113.70
C LYS A 135 -75.53 152.28 -113.45
N SER A 136 -74.82 153.25 -112.84
CA SER A 136 -73.38 153.12 -112.61
C SER A 136 -73.06 152.04 -111.58
N GLU A 137 -73.78 151.97 -110.46
CA GLU A 137 -73.54 150.93 -109.45
C GLU A 137 -73.97 149.53 -109.94
N TRP A 138 -75.05 149.41 -110.71
CA TRP A 138 -75.40 148.13 -111.35
C TRP A 138 -74.30 147.63 -112.30
N LEU A 139 -73.68 148.53 -113.07
CA LEU A 139 -72.57 148.18 -113.96
C LEU A 139 -71.28 147.80 -113.19
N LYS A 140 -71.14 148.29 -111.96
CA LYS A 140 -70.01 148.07 -111.05
C LYS A 140 -70.11 146.71 -110.37
N LEU A 141 -71.27 146.40 -109.75
CA LEU A 141 -71.56 145.06 -109.19
C LEU A 141 -71.42 143.97 -110.26
N ARG A 142 -71.93 144.21 -111.48
CA ARG A 142 -71.81 143.25 -112.59
C ARG A 142 -70.35 142.90 -112.89
N ARG A 143 -69.46 143.90 -113.01
CA ARG A 143 -68.03 143.67 -113.27
C ARG A 143 -67.32 142.94 -112.14
N GLN A 144 -67.69 143.23 -110.90
CA GLN A 144 -67.10 142.55 -109.73
C GLN A 144 -67.44 141.05 -109.73
N HIS A 145 -68.70 140.70 -109.97
CA HIS A 145 -69.12 139.29 -110.08
C HIS A 145 -68.45 138.56 -111.26
N GLU A 146 -68.32 139.23 -112.41
CA GLU A 146 -67.66 138.72 -113.62
C GLU A 146 -66.15 138.42 -113.37
N SER A 147 -65.48 139.24 -112.53
CA SER A 147 -64.10 139.02 -112.10
C SER A 147 -63.95 137.85 -111.12
N GLU A 148 -64.84 137.73 -110.15
CA GLU A 148 -64.81 136.69 -109.10
C GLU A 148 -65.03 135.29 -109.69
N LEU A 149 -65.95 135.18 -110.65
CA LEU A 149 -66.25 133.95 -111.40
C LEU A 149 -65.04 133.49 -112.24
N HIS A 150 -64.30 134.42 -112.83
CA HIS A 150 -63.04 134.13 -113.53
C HIS A 150 -61.97 133.59 -112.58
N GLN A 151 -61.77 134.23 -111.42
CA GLN A 151 -60.79 133.78 -110.42
C GLN A 151 -61.09 132.34 -109.93
N LYS A 152 -62.36 132.02 -109.65
CA LYS A 152 -62.73 130.66 -109.20
C LYS A 152 -62.58 129.58 -110.28
N THR A 153 -62.65 129.96 -111.55
CA THR A 153 -62.41 129.04 -112.67
C THR A 153 -60.93 128.63 -112.76
N GLU A 154 -60.00 129.56 -112.52
CA GLU A 154 -58.56 129.26 -112.56
C GLU A 154 -58.12 128.34 -111.40
N GLU A 155 -58.70 128.51 -110.20
CA GLU A 155 -58.43 127.62 -109.06
C GLU A 155 -58.83 126.16 -109.36
N LEU A 156 -59.95 125.95 -110.06
CA LEU A 156 -60.43 124.62 -110.44
C LEU A 156 -59.41 123.90 -111.35
N PHE A 157 -58.83 124.60 -112.33
CA PHE A 157 -57.81 124.06 -113.21
C PHE A 157 -56.46 123.82 -112.53
N ARG A 158 -56.14 124.57 -111.46
CA ARG A 158 -54.98 124.33 -110.60
C ARG A 158 -55.11 122.98 -109.87
N VAL A 159 -56.19 122.79 -109.10
CA VAL A 159 -56.43 121.56 -108.31
C VAL A 159 -56.51 120.31 -109.19
N LYS A 160 -57.19 120.40 -110.35
CA LYS A 160 -57.32 119.30 -111.30
C LYS A 160 -55.97 118.80 -111.86
N ARG A 161 -54.94 119.65 -111.86
CA ARG A 161 -53.59 119.34 -112.34
C ARG A 161 -52.74 118.58 -111.31
N GLU A 162 -52.99 118.78 -110.02
CA GLU A 162 -52.26 118.11 -108.94
C GLU A 162 -52.82 116.71 -108.65
N TYR A 163 -54.14 116.55 -108.66
CA TYR A 163 -54.79 115.24 -108.50
C TYR A 163 -54.33 114.22 -109.55
N ALA A 164 -54.04 114.67 -110.78
CA ALA A 164 -53.49 113.84 -111.84
C ALA A 164 -52.06 113.31 -111.53
N LYS A 165 -51.22 114.10 -110.84
CA LYS A 165 -49.87 113.66 -110.43
C LYS A 165 -49.92 112.64 -109.29
N ALA A 166 -50.78 112.85 -108.30
CA ALA A 166 -50.90 111.95 -107.14
C ALA A 166 -51.34 110.53 -107.52
N LYS A 167 -52.18 110.38 -108.55
CA LYS A 167 -52.71 109.07 -108.96
C LYS A 167 -51.64 108.12 -109.56
N ALA A 168 -50.52 108.65 -110.03
CA ALA A 168 -49.46 107.86 -110.68
C ALA A 168 -48.53 107.11 -109.71
N SER A 169 -48.44 107.52 -108.44
CA SER A 169 -47.46 106.99 -107.47
C SER A 169 -47.97 105.84 -106.59
N LEU A 170 -49.23 105.42 -106.74
CA LEU A 170 -49.90 104.52 -105.79
C LEU A 170 -49.63 102.99 -105.93
N PRO A 171 -49.30 102.40 -107.11
CA PRO A 171 -49.17 100.94 -107.24
C PRO A 171 -48.05 100.30 -106.40
N LEU A 172 -46.84 100.89 -106.48
CA LEU A 172 -45.55 100.31 -106.05
C LEU A 172 -45.38 100.00 -104.55
N LYS A 173 -46.39 100.28 -103.71
CA LYS A 173 -46.31 100.06 -102.25
C LYS A 173 -46.98 98.77 -101.77
N LYS A 174 -48.12 98.38 -102.36
CA LYS A 174 -48.85 97.15 -101.94
C LYS A 174 -48.18 95.86 -102.40
N GLU A 175 -47.57 95.89 -103.58
CA GLU A 175 -46.92 94.74 -104.22
C GLU A 175 -45.76 94.18 -103.36
N ARG A 176 -45.02 95.07 -102.70
CA ARG A 176 -43.90 94.72 -101.81
C ARG A 176 -44.33 94.07 -100.48
N GLU A 177 -45.53 94.41 -100.00
CA GLU A 177 -46.08 93.84 -98.75
C GLU A 177 -46.56 92.39 -98.98
N LEU A 178 -47.08 92.09 -100.17
CA LEU A 178 -47.52 90.73 -100.55
C LEU A 178 -46.36 89.73 -100.65
N GLU A 179 -45.24 90.11 -101.28
CA GLU A 179 -44.06 89.23 -101.40
C GLU A 179 -43.41 88.92 -100.04
N PHE A 180 -43.39 89.89 -99.11
CA PHE A 180 -42.90 89.63 -97.75
C PHE A 180 -43.74 88.56 -97.02
N ILE A 181 -45.07 88.56 -97.23
CA ILE A 181 -45.97 87.54 -96.69
C ILE A 181 -45.70 86.17 -97.32
N LYS A 182 -45.56 86.08 -98.64
CA LYS A 182 -45.21 84.82 -99.34
C LYS A 182 -43.91 84.22 -98.80
N LEU A 183 -42.85 85.04 -98.66
CA LEU A 183 -41.55 84.60 -98.15
C LEU A 183 -41.63 84.09 -96.69
N LYS A 184 -42.39 84.76 -95.84
CA LYS A 184 -42.62 84.34 -94.44
C LYS A 184 -43.41 83.04 -94.32
N LEU A 185 -44.39 82.84 -95.19
CA LEU A 185 -45.20 81.63 -95.21
C LEU A 185 -44.37 80.41 -95.65
N LEU A 186 -43.58 80.55 -96.71
CA LEU A 186 -42.60 79.53 -97.16
C LEU A 186 -41.58 79.16 -96.07
N GLN A 187 -41.00 80.15 -95.38
CA GLN A 187 -40.07 79.92 -94.27
C GLN A 187 -40.71 79.16 -93.10
N THR A 188 -42.03 79.30 -92.92
CA THR A 188 -42.78 78.64 -91.84
C THR A 188 -43.06 77.17 -92.19
N ILE A 189 -43.55 76.90 -93.41
CA ILE A 189 -43.78 75.53 -93.93
C ILE A 189 -42.47 74.71 -93.87
N SER A 190 -41.34 75.29 -94.28
CA SER A 190 -40.04 74.62 -94.22
C SER A 190 -39.63 74.18 -92.80
N LYS A 191 -40.01 74.95 -91.77
CA LYS A 191 -39.67 74.64 -90.37
C LYS A 191 -40.59 73.59 -89.75
N LEU A 192 -41.84 73.49 -90.18
CA LEU A 192 -42.70 72.37 -89.81
C LEU A 192 -42.16 71.07 -90.43
N GLY A 193 -41.75 71.10 -91.70
CA GLY A 193 -41.14 69.95 -92.38
C GLY A 193 -39.87 69.41 -91.70
N GLU A 194 -39.00 70.27 -91.16
CA GLU A 194 -37.84 69.86 -90.35
C GLU A 194 -38.24 69.14 -89.05
N ILE A 195 -39.35 69.53 -88.42
CA ILE A 195 -39.87 68.89 -87.21
C ILE A 195 -40.50 67.53 -87.57
N THR A 196 -41.28 67.48 -88.66
CA THR A 196 -41.91 66.26 -89.18
C THR A 196 -40.85 65.20 -89.58
N THR A 197 -39.78 65.61 -90.27
CA THR A 197 -38.72 64.71 -90.77
C THR A 197 -37.72 64.25 -89.72
N ARG A 198 -37.58 64.95 -88.57
CA ARG A 198 -36.77 64.49 -87.43
C ARG A 198 -37.21 63.10 -86.92
N LYS A 199 -38.46 62.71 -87.16
CA LYS A 199 -39.05 61.39 -86.87
C LYS A 199 -38.27 60.21 -87.44
N GLU A 200 -37.55 60.37 -88.56
CA GLU A 200 -37.00 59.23 -89.32
C GLU A 200 -35.49 59.01 -89.11
N ASN A 201 -34.78 59.93 -88.45
CA ASN A 201 -33.31 59.90 -88.29
C ASN A 201 -32.84 59.64 -86.85
N SER A 202 -33.53 58.78 -86.09
CA SER A 202 -33.12 58.38 -84.73
C SER A 202 -32.19 57.15 -84.75
N CYS A 203 -30.88 57.38 -84.89
CA CYS A 203 -29.86 56.32 -84.80
C CYS A 203 -29.66 55.83 -83.34
N PHE A 204 -30.51 54.88 -82.90
CA PHE A 204 -30.50 54.36 -81.52
C PHE A 204 -30.44 52.83 -81.37
N ASP A 205 -31.06 52.04 -82.26
CA ASP A 205 -31.24 50.57 -82.08
C ASP A 205 -29.93 49.77 -81.85
N CYS A 206 -28.82 50.17 -82.48
CA CYS A 206 -27.62 49.32 -82.53
C CYS A 206 -26.88 49.16 -81.20
N LYS A 207 -27.09 50.05 -80.20
CA LYS A 207 -26.29 50.05 -78.95
C LYS A 207 -26.93 49.30 -77.79
N GLU A 208 -28.27 49.31 -77.67
CA GLU A 208 -28.94 48.55 -76.61
C GLU A 208 -28.81 47.04 -76.81
N ASN A 209 -28.91 46.57 -78.06
CA ASN A 209 -28.89 45.14 -78.38
C ASN A 209 -27.55 44.48 -77.97
N GLU A 210 -26.42 45.17 -78.13
CA GLU A 210 -25.10 44.64 -77.71
C GLU A 210 -24.99 44.54 -76.17
N MET A 211 -25.48 45.53 -75.43
CA MET A 211 -25.50 45.47 -73.96
C MET A 211 -26.44 44.37 -73.45
N MET A 212 -27.59 44.18 -74.10
CA MET A 212 -28.55 43.13 -73.76
C MET A 212 -27.94 41.73 -73.98
N CYS A 213 -27.23 41.50 -75.10
CA CYS A 213 -26.48 40.26 -75.32
C CYS A 213 -25.43 40.01 -74.23
N ARG A 214 -24.57 40.99 -73.91
CA ARG A 214 -23.55 40.85 -72.83
C ARG A 214 -24.18 40.53 -71.47
N LEU A 215 -25.35 41.10 -71.16
CA LEU A 215 -26.10 40.81 -69.94
C LEU A 215 -26.67 39.38 -69.95
N LYS A 216 -27.27 38.97 -71.07
CA LYS A 216 -27.82 37.62 -71.29
C LYS A 216 -26.76 36.53 -71.14
N ASP A 217 -25.58 36.73 -71.71
CA ASP A 217 -24.46 35.79 -71.58
C ASP A 217 -23.96 35.68 -70.13
N ARG A 218 -23.88 36.80 -69.41
CA ARG A 218 -23.52 36.81 -67.98
C ARG A 218 -24.57 36.12 -67.10
N ILE A 219 -25.86 36.29 -67.40
CA ILE A 219 -26.95 35.54 -66.74
C ILE A 219 -26.82 34.04 -67.05
N GLY A 220 -26.51 33.67 -68.29
CA GLY A 220 -26.25 32.28 -68.68
C GLY A 220 -25.10 31.62 -67.90
N MET A 221 -23.97 32.31 -67.76
CA MET A 221 -22.84 31.85 -66.94
C MET A 221 -23.22 31.67 -65.46
N LEU A 222 -23.88 32.67 -64.86
CA LEU A 222 -24.30 32.60 -63.45
C LEU A 222 -25.33 31.50 -63.18
N LEU A 223 -26.23 31.22 -64.13
CA LEU A 223 -27.17 30.08 -64.05
C LEU A 223 -26.45 28.74 -64.15
N HIS A 224 -25.44 28.62 -65.01
CA HIS A 224 -24.62 27.41 -65.10
C HIS A 224 -23.84 27.17 -63.80
N GLU A 225 -23.15 28.20 -63.30
CA GLU A 225 -22.41 28.18 -62.02
C GLU A 225 -23.32 27.80 -60.85
N ASN A 226 -24.52 28.40 -60.74
CA ASN A 226 -25.47 28.08 -59.68
C ASN A 226 -25.92 26.61 -59.73
N ASN A 227 -26.12 26.04 -60.93
CA ASN A 227 -26.46 24.63 -61.09
C ASN A 227 -25.29 23.70 -60.73
N CYS A 228 -24.05 24.04 -61.08
CA CYS A 228 -22.85 23.31 -60.66
C CYS A 228 -22.66 23.33 -59.14
N LEU A 229 -22.81 24.49 -58.50
CA LEU A 229 -22.76 24.64 -57.03
C LEU A 229 -23.88 23.85 -56.34
N ARG A 230 -25.08 23.79 -56.93
CA ARG A 230 -26.21 22.99 -56.45
C ARG A 230 -25.93 21.48 -56.54
N GLY A 231 -25.22 21.03 -57.58
CA GLY A 231 -24.71 19.66 -57.69
C GLY A 231 -23.71 19.33 -56.58
N LEU A 232 -22.68 20.17 -56.42
CA LEU A 232 -21.66 20.00 -55.38
C LEU A 232 -22.27 19.98 -53.96
N LEU A 233 -23.25 20.83 -53.68
CA LEU A 233 -24.01 20.83 -52.43
C LEU A 233 -24.86 19.55 -52.25
N ALA A 234 -25.41 18.98 -53.33
CA ALA A 234 -26.14 17.72 -53.26
C ALA A 234 -25.20 16.54 -52.94
N ASP A 235 -24.00 16.51 -53.51
CA ASP A 235 -23.01 15.46 -53.24
C ASP A 235 -22.40 15.59 -51.84
N LYS A 236 -22.03 16.80 -51.40
CA LYS A 236 -21.62 17.04 -50.01
C LYS A 236 -22.73 16.68 -49.00
N ARG A 237 -24.01 16.84 -49.36
CA ARG A 237 -25.14 16.37 -48.53
C ARG A 237 -25.26 14.84 -48.48
N LYS A 238 -24.88 14.11 -49.54
CA LYS A 238 -24.79 12.62 -49.51
C LYS A 238 -23.65 12.16 -48.61
N GLU A 239 -22.48 12.80 -48.75
CA GLU A 239 -21.29 12.53 -47.94
C GLU A 239 -21.55 12.74 -46.44
N VAL A 240 -22.16 13.87 -46.06
CA VAL A 240 -22.59 14.12 -44.67
C VAL A 240 -23.56 13.05 -44.18
N LYS A 241 -24.58 12.65 -44.98
CA LYS A 241 -25.50 11.56 -44.59
C LYS A 241 -24.78 10.24 -44.34
N HIS A 242 -23.82 9.87 -45.20
CA HIS A 242 -23.03 8.65 -45.07
C HIS A 242 -22.16 8.65 -43.80
N LEU A 243 -21.49 9.77 -43.51
CA LEU A 243 -20.73 9.94 -42.27
C LEU A 243 -21.66 9.91 -41.03
N CYS A 244 -22.82 10.55 -41.10
CA CYS A 244 -23.83 10.50 -40.03
C CYS A 244 -24.38 9.09 -39.76
N SER A 245 -24.40 8.18 -40.74
CA SER A 245 -24.71 6.76 -40.49
C SER A 245 -23.55 5.98 -39.86
N GLN A 246 -22.29 6.36 -40.09
CA GLN A 246 -21.12 5.66 -39.52
C GLN A 246 -20.80 6.10 -38.08
N VAL A 247 -21.08 7.35 -37.71
CA VAL A 247 -20.78 7.88 -36.37
C VAL A 247 -21.47 7.10 -35.23
N PRO A 248 -22.76 6.69 -35.32
CA PRO A 248 -23.39 5.83 -34.32
C PRO A 248 -22.69 4.48 -34.13
N ASP A 249 -22.34 3.80 -35.23
CA ASP A 249 -21.68 2.49 -35.19
C ASP A 249 -20.28 2.60 -34.58
N ALA A 250 -19.49 3.59 -35.01
CA ALA A 250 -18.18 3.87 -34.43
C ALA A 250 -18.27 4.21 -32.93
N LYS A 251 -19.27 5.02 -32.52
CA LYS A 251 -19.52 5.33 -31.12
C LYS A 251 -19.92 4.09 -30.30
N SER A 252 -20.71 3.20 -30.89
CA SER A 252 -21.10 1.92 -30.27
C SER A 252 -19.89 1.01 -30.07
N GLN A 253 -19.04 0.87 -31.10
CA GLN A 253 -17.78 0.11 -31.02
C GLN A 253 -16.84 0.67 -29.95
N VAL A 254 -16.63 1.99 -29.90
CA VAL A 254 -15.78 2.64 -28.87
C VAL A 254 -16.35 2.40 -27.46
N ALA A 255 -17.66 2.49 -27.27
CA ALA A 255 -18.29 2.19 -25.97
C ALA A 255 -18.14 0.71 -25.58
N GLN A 256 -18.26 -0.22 -26.53
CA GLN A 256 -18.04 -1.65 -26.31
C GLN A 256 -16.58 -1.96 -25.98
N HIS A 257 -15.63 -1.33 -26.67
CA HIS A 257 -14.20 -1.43 -26.37
C HIS A 257 -13.89 -0.93 -24.96
N SER A 258 -14.33 0.28 -24.60
CA SER A 258 -14.14 0.85 -23.26
C SER A 258 -14.73 -0.04 -22.15
N LEU A 259 -15.91 -0.64 -22.38
CA LEU A 259 -16.50 -1.63 -21.47
C LEU A 259 -15.66 -2.92 -21.37
N SER A 260 -15.01 -3.35 -22.45
CA SER A 260 -14.10 -4.51 -22.42
C SER A 260 -12.78 -4.20 -21.71
N GLU A 261 -12.22 -3.01 -21.90
CA GLU A 261 -11.03 -2.52 -21.21
C GLU A 261 -11.27 -2.40 -19.71
N ALA A 262 -12.41 -1.83 -19.28
CA ALA A 262 -12.77 -1.75 -17.87
C ALA A 262 -12.92 -3.13 -17.20
N LYS A 263 -13.45 -4.13 -17.93
CA LYS A 263 -13.52 -5.53 -17.46
C LYS A 263 -12.14 -6.17 -17.36
N LEU A 264 -11.26 -5.93 -18.34
CA LEU A 264 -9.87 -6.42 -18.33
C LEU A 264 -9.08 -5.79 -17.18
N LEU A 265 -9.21 -4.47 -16.96
CA LEU A 265 -8.56 -3.75 -15.86
C LEU A 265 -8.96 -4.33 -14.49
N ASN A 266 -10.26 -4.50 -14.23
CA ASN A 266 -10.76 -5.13 -13.01
C ASN A 266 -10.23 -6.57 -12.85
N SER A 267 -10.19 -7.37 -13.93
CA SER A 267 -9.60 -8.72 -13.88
C SER A 267 -8.09 -8.72 -13.56
N PHE A 268 -7.36 -7.72 -14.04
CA PHE A 268 -5.93 -7.52 -13.77
C PHE A 268 -5.67 -7.02 -12.34
N GLU A 269 -6.55 -6.17 -11.80
CA GLU A 269 -6.52 -5.74 -10.39
C GLU A 269 -6.83 -6.92 -9.45
N LYS A 270 -7.79 -7.78 -9.79
CA LYS A 270 -8.07 -9.01 -9.05
C LYS A 270 -6.89 -9.98 -9.03
N VAL A 271 -6.31 -10.29 -10.20
CA VAL A 271 -5.12 -11.17 -10.29
C VAL A 271 -3.89 -10.55 -9.61
N ARG A 272 -3.77 -9.21 -9.60
CA ARG A 272 -2.73 -8.50 -8.84
C ARG A 272 -2.89 -8.66 -7.33
N ALA A 273 -4.13 -8.60 -6.81
CA ALA A 273 -4.39 -8.85 -5.39
C ALA A 273 -4.04 -10.30 -5.03
N GLU A 274 -4.56 -11.28 -5.78
CA GLU A 274 -4.28 -12.71 -5.59
C GLU A 274 -2.77 -13.03 -5.64
N LEU A 275 -2.01 -12.34 -6.50
CA LEU A 275 -0.56 -12.48 -6.59
C LEU A 275 0.18 -11.92 -5.36
N GLU A 276 -0.26 -10.80 -4.79
CA GLU A 276 0.37 -10.23 -3.60
C GLU A 276 -0.03 -11.01 -2.33
N ASP A 277 -1.26 -11.53 -2.26
CA ASP A 277 -1.71 -12.46 -1.21
C ASP A 277 -0.84 -13.73 -1.19
N LEU A 278 -0.68 -14.40 -2.36
CA LEU A 278 0.21 -15.57 -2.51
C LEU A 278 1.69 -15.25 -2.21
N ARG A 279 2.12 -14.00 -2.47
CA ARG A 279 3.48 -13.54 -2.15
C ARG A 279 3.67 -13.37 -0.64
N ILE A 280 2.67 -12.86 0.06
CA ILE A 280 2.64 -12.74 1.53
C ILE A 280 2.57 -14.13 2.16
N GLU A 281 1.68 -15.00 1.70
CA GLU A 281 1.56 -16.40 2.18
C GLU A 281 2.90 -17.13 2.08
N ARG A 282 3.55 -17.10 0.90
CA ARG A 282 4.88 -17.68 0.71
C ARG A 282 5.94 -17.05 1.62
N HIS A 283 5.87 -15.74 1.89
CA HIS A 283 6.82 -15.11 2.80
C HIS A 283 6.62 -15.57 4.25
N LEU A 284 5.36 -15.69 4.70
CA LEU A 284 5.01 -16.21 6.01
C LEU A 284 5.40 -17.68 6.17
N ASN A 285 5.15 -18.52 5.16
CA ASN A 285 5.57 -19.93 5.16
C ASN A 285 7.11 -20.04 5.25
N ASN A 286 7.86 -19.27 4.45
CA ASN A 286 9.33 -19.24 4.56
C ASN A 286 9.84 -18.80 5.94
N LEU A 287 9.13 -17.87 6.61
CA LEU A 287 9.46 -17.43 7.98
C LEU A 287 9.11 -18.48 9.02
N LEU A 288 7.98 -19.19 8.84
CA LEU A 288 7.53 -20.29 9.70
C LEU A 288 8.49 -21.47 9.60
N ASP A 289 8.82 -21.92 8.38
CA ASP A 289 9.83 -22.95 8.12
C ASP A 289 11.17 -22.58 8.77
N SER A 290 11.64 -21.34 8.56
CA SER A 290 12.87 -20.84 9.18
C SER A 290 12.80 -20.69 10.71
N SER A 291 11.60 -20.66 11.30
CA SER A 291 11.42 -20.69 12.75
C SER A 291 11.45 -22.11 13.28
N ILE A 292 10.70 -23.02 12.66
CA ILE A 292 10.66 -24.45 13.00
C ILE A 292 12.05 -25.07 12.85
N PHE A 293 12.78 -24.78 11.78
CA PHE A 293 14.16 -25.28 11.63
C PHE A 293 15.09 -24.76 12.71
N ARG A 294 14.98 -23.48 13.10
CA ARG A 294 15.79 -22.93 14.19
C ARG A 294 15.47 -23.61 15.51
N GLU A 295 14.20 -23.67 15.89
CA GLU A 295 13.70 -24.31 17.11
C GLU A 295 14.16 -25.79 17.20
N VAL A 296 14.06 -26.54 16.10
CA VAL A 296 14.55 -27.93 16.02
C VAL A 296 16.09 -28.02 16.10
N PHE A 297 16.84 -27.08 15.54
CA PHE A 297 18.30 -27.06 15.67
C PHE A 297 18.75 -26.66 17.08
N ASP A 298 18.10 -25.68 17.70
CA ASP A 298 18.33 -25.25 19.08
C ASP A 298 18.06 -26.43 20.05
N ASP A 299 16.96 -27.17 19.86
CA ASP A 299 16.64 -28.40 20.59
C ASP A 299 17.72 -29.50 20.44
N TYR A 300 18.25 -29.70 19.23
CA TYR A 300 19.33 -30.65 19.01
C TYR A 300 20.67 -30.19 19.60
N GLU A 301 20.97 -28.88 19.57
CA GLU A 301 22.18 -28.34 20.19
C GLU A 301 22.12 -28.48 21.73
N ASN A 302 20.97 -28.22 22.33
CA ASN A 302 20.72 -28.46 23.76
C ASN A 302 20.86 -29.95 24.12
N GLN A 303 20.26 -30.87 23.36
CA GLN A 303 20.41 -32.32 23.59
C GLN A 303 21.87 -32.78 23.47
N ILE A 304 22.61 -32.27 22.48
CA ILE A 304 24.04 -32.56 22.32
C ILE A 304 24.85 -31.98 23.49
N TYR A 305 24.51 -30.79 23.98
CA TYR A 305 25.16 -30.20 25.16
C TYR A 305 24.95 -31.06 26.42
N ASP A 306 23.71 -31.45 26.71
CA ASP A 306 23.38 -32.30 27.87
C ASP A 306 24.06 -33.68 27.79
N MET A 307 24.05 -34.32 26.62
CA MET A 307 24.77 -35.58 26.40
C MET A 307 26.29 -35.44 26.60
N ASN A 308 26.88 -34.30 26.25
CA ASN A 308 28.29 -34.02 26.51
C ASN A 308 28.58 -33.79 28.01
N GLN A 309 27.67 -33.13 28.73
CA GLN A 309 27.78 -32.96 30.19
C GLN A 309 27.66 -34.30 30.93
N GLU A 310 26.67 -35.14 30.59
CA GLU A 310 26.57 -36.50 31.12
C GLU A 310 27.82 -37.34 30.77
N GLY A 311 28.29 -37.24 29.53
CA GLY A 311 29.53 -37.89 29.08
C GLY A 311 30.80 -37.42 29.80
N SER A 312 30.83 -36.18 30.30
CA SER A 312 31.91 -35.67 31.14
C SER A 312 31.79 -36.20 32.58
N PHE A 313 30.61 -36.12 33.17
CA PHE A 313 30.33 -36.64 34.52
C PHE A 313 30.61 -38.15 34.64
N LEU A 314 30.17 -38.94 33.65
CA LEU A 314 30.44 -40.39 33.61
C LEU A 314 31.93 -40.70 33.44
N ARG A 315 32.70 -39.82 32.77
CA ARG A 315 34.16 -39.96 32.64
C ARG A 315 34.88 -39.65 33.95
N GLU A 316 34.47 -38.60 34.66
CA GLU A 316 35.01 -38.29 35.99
C GLU A 316 34.70 -39.42 36.99
N LEU A 317 33.46 -39.93 36.98
CA LEU A 317 33.06 -41.06 37.80
C LEU A 317 33.81 -42.36 37.45
N LEU A 318 34.15 -42.58 36.17
CA LEU A 318 34.96 -43.72 35.74
C LEU A 318 36.40 -43.60 36.26
N ASN A 319 37.02 -42.43 36.15
CA ASN A 319 38.37 -42.16 36.65
C ASN A 319 38.46 -42.41 38.17
N GLU A 320 37.53 -41.86 38.96
CA GLU A 320 37.43 -42.09 40.42
C GLU A 320 37.28 -43.59 40.75
N LYS A 321 36.61 -44.38 39.89
CA LYS A 321 36.49 -45.83 40.08
C LYS A 321 37.74 -46.61 39.66
N GLU A 322 38.50 -46.12 38.68
CA GLU A 322 39.80 -46.69 38.32
C GLU A 322 40.85 -46.40 39.41
N ASP A 323 40.88 -45.20 39.98
CA ASP A 323 41.72 -44.86 41.14
C ASP A 323 41.37 -45.70 42.39
N GLN A 324 40.07 -45.85 42.72
CA GLN A 324 39.63 -46.75 43.79
C GLN A 324 40.04 -48.22 43.54
N LEU A 325 39.96 -48.70 42.29
CA LEU A 325 40.42 -50.04 41.92
C LEU A 325 41.93 -50.19 42.03
N SER A 326 42.71 -49.15 41.70
CA SER A 326 44.17 -49.12 41.84
C SER A 326 44.59 -49.28 43.30
N ILE A 327 43.98 -48.51 44.22
CA ILE A 327 44.22 -48.60 45.66
C ILE A 327 43.88 -50.02 46.19
N ILE A 328 42.72 -50.56 45.81
CA ILE A 328 42.30 -51.92 46.18
C ILE A 328 43.26 -52.98 45.62
N TYR A 329 43.82 -52.77 44.43
CA TYR A 329 44.81 -53.66 43.82
C TYR A 329 46.13 -53.64 44.60
N GLU A 330 46.64 -52.46 44.97
CA GLU A 330 47.84 -52.34 45.80
C GLU A 330 47.68 -53.03 47.15
N ASP A 331 46.59 -52.73 47.88
CA ASP A 331 46.34 -53.31 49.20
C ASP A 331 46.16 -54.83 49.12
N ARG A 332 45.57 -55.34 48.03
CA ARG A 332 45.54 -56.78 47.75
C ARG A 332 46.92 -57.40 47.55
N GLN A 333 47.89 -56.67 46.97
CA GLN A 333 49.28 -57.15 46.86
C GLN A 333 50.01 -57.07 48.22
N LYS A 334 49.76 -56.03 49.03
CA LYS A 334 50.28 -55.92 50.42
C LYS A 334 49.80 -57.10 51.27
N LEU A 335 48.48 -57.35 51.30
CA LEU A 335 47.87 -58.49 52.00
C LEU A 335 48.37 -59.85 51.49
N LYS A 336 48.62 -59.99 50.18
CA LYS A 336 49.22 -61.20 49.60
C LYS A 336 50.66 -61.42 50.09
N TYR A 337 51.45 -60.36 50.21
CA TYR A 337 52.82 -60.43 50.73
C TYR A 337 52.84 -60.76 52.24
N GLU A 338 51.96 -60.13 53.03
CA GLU A 338 51.77 -60.45 54.46
C GLU A 338 51.30 -61.89 54.67
N ASN A 339 50.31 -62.35 53.89
CA ASN A 339 49.84 -63.74 53.96
C ASN A 339 50.95 -64.74 53.60
N ASN A 340 51.81 -64.44 52.62
CA ASN A 340 52.97 -65.28 52.31
C ASN A 340 53.98 -65.34 53.47
N GLN A 341 54.20 -64.23 54.18
CA GLN A 341 55.02 -64.23 55.40
C GLN A 341 54.37 -65.06 56.51
N LEU A 342 53.06 -64.92 56.74
CA LEU A 342 52.32 -65.71 57.73
C LEU A 342 52.35 -67.21 57.42
N VAL A 343 52.25 -67.60 56.16
CA VAL A 343 52.41 -69.01 55.72
C VAL A 343 53.83 -69.51 55.99
N SER A 344 54.86 -68.69 55.76
CA SER A 344 56.24 -69.05 56.11
C SER A 344 56.44 -69.24 57.62
N ILE A 345 55.91 -68.32 58.43
CA ILE A 345 55.96 -68.38 59.90
C ILE A 345 55.19 -69.62 60.41
N ALA A 346 54.01 -69.91 59.86
CA ALA A 346 53.24 -71.11 60.20
C ALA A 346 54.02 -72.39 59.86
N GLY A 347 54.73 -72.43 58.72
CA GLY A 347 55.63 -73.52 58.36
C GLY A 347 56.75 -73.74 59.38
N SER A 348 57.40 -72.66 59.85
CA SER A 348 58.42 -72.73 60.91
C SER A 348 57.83 -73.15 62.27
N ILE A 349 56.60 -72.73 62.59
CA ILE A 349 55.90 -73.15 63.82
C ILE A 349 55.57 -74.65 63.77
N ILE A 350 55.13 -75.18 62.62
CA ILE A 350 54.89 -76.62 62.43
C ILE A 350 56.21 -77.38 62.59
N GLN A 351 57.29 -76.94 61.94
CA GLN A 351 58.61 -77.56 62.07
C GLN A 351 59.13 -77.58 63.53
N HIS A 352 58.90 -76.49 64.30
CA HIS A 352 59.22 -76.47 65.72
C HIS A 352 58.28 -77.33 66.57
N HIS A 353 57.00 -77.46 66.19
CA HIS A 353 56.08 -78.37 66.87
C HIS A 353 56.51 -79.83 66.68
N ASP A 354 56.89 -80.24 65.46
CA ASP A 354 57.41 -81.57 65.17
C ASP A 354 58.71 -81.86 65.95
N GLN A 355 59.60 -80.87 66.08
CA GLN A 355 60.79 -80.97 66.94
C GLN A 355 60.43 -81.13 68.44
N VAL A 356 59.45 -80.40 68.94
CA VAL A 356 58.98 -80.51 70.33
C VAL A 356 58.31 -81.87 70.58
N ASN A 357 57.56 -82.38 69.61
CA ASN A 357 56.95 -83.72 69.67
C ASN A 357 58.03 -84.80 69.74
N LEU A 358 59.04 -84.74 68.87
CA LEU A 358 60.19 -85.65 68.90
C LEU A 358 60.95 -85.61 70.25
N VAL A 359 61.22 -84.41 70.79
CA VAL A 359 61.87 -84.26 72.10
C VAL A 359 60.98 -84.78 73.25
N ASN A 360 59.65 -84.67 73.13
CA ASN A 360 58.71 -85.23 74.09
C ASN A 360 58.68 -86.78 74.03
N ASP A 361 58.78 -87.36 72.84
CA ASP A 361 58.85 -88.81 72.64
C ASP A 361 60.19 -89.37 73.16
N GLU A 362 61.31 -88.68 72.91
CA GLU A 362 62.61 -88.99 73.53
C GLU A 362 62.53 -88.91 75.07
N LEU A 363 61.89 -87.87 75.62
CA LEU A 363 61.67 -87.71 77.06
C LEU A 363 60.78 -88.82 77.65
N LEU A 364 59.81 -89.33 76.90
CA LEU A 364 58.98 -90.47 77.29
C LEU A 364 59.82 -91.75 77.36
N MET A 365 60.63 -92.02 76.33
CA MET A 365 61.58 -93.15 76.31
C MET A 365 62.63 -93.07 77.43
N PHE A 366 63.07 -91.86 77.80
CA PHE A 366 63.97 -91.67 78.95
C PHE A 366 63.26 -91.91 80.29
N LYS A 367 62.00 -91.47 80.45
CA LYS A 367 61.22 -91.77 81.67
C LYS A 367 60.98 -93.27 81.83
N GLU A 368 60.65 -93.98 80.76
CA GLU A 368 60.47 -95.44 80.79
C GLU A 368 61.75 -96.15 81.28
N LYS A 369 62.91 -95.79 80.73
CA LYS A 369 64.21 -96.32 81.19
C LYS A 369 64.57 -95.96 82.64
N VAL A 370 64.12 -94.80 83.14
CA VAL A 370 64.28 -94.46 84.56
C VAL A 370 63.40 -95.35 85.42
N CYS A 371 62.15 -95.61 85.02
CA CYS A 371 61.29 -96.58 85.72
C CYS A 371 61.87 -98.00 85.73
N GLU A 372 62.44 -98.46 84.60
CA GLU A 372 63.18 -99.75 84.53
C GLU A 372 64.36 -99.78 85.51
N GLN A 373 65.15 -98.72 85.59
CA GLN A 373 66.27 -98.61 86.54
C GLN A 373 65.80 -98.55 88.00
N GLU A 374 64.72 -97.84 88.30
CA GLU A 374 64.13 -97.80 89.65
C GLU A 374 63.61 -99.17 90.09
N LEU A 375 63.03 -99.96 89.19
CA LEU A 375 62.62 -101.35 89.45
C LEU A 375 63.83 -102.25 89.75
N LEU A 376 64.90 -102.17 88.96
CA LEU A 376 66.14 -102.93 89.20
C LEU A 376 66.83 -102.51 90.51
N ILE A 377 66.76 -101.23 90.89
CA ILE A 377 67.26 -100.72 92.18
C ILE A 377 66.39 -101.24 93.33
N LEU A 378 65.06 -101.36 93.16
CA LEU A 378 64.17 -101.96 94.16
C LEU A 378 64.43 -103.47 94.33
N GLU A 379 64.62 -104.19 93.23
CA GLU A 379 64.93 -105.63 93.23
C GLU A 379 66.26 -105.91 93.93
N THR A 380 67.37 -105.31 93.48
CA THR A 380 68.70 -105.47 94.10
C THR A 380 68.75 -105.00 95.56
N LYS A 381 67.95 -103.99 95.94
CA LYS A 381 67.76 -103.58 97.34
C LYS A 381 67.01 -104.64 98.16
N SER A 382 66.06 -105.36 97.56
CA SER A 382 65.38 -106.48 98.21
C SER A 382 66.33 -107.67 98.41
N GLU A 383 67.17 -107.99 97.41
CA GLU A 383 68.23 -108.99 97.50
C GLU A 383 69.23 -108.65 98.59
N TYR A 384 69.75 -107.41 98.62
CA TYR A 384 70.65 -106.93 99.66
C TYR A 384 70.03 -107.06 101.06
N ASN A 385 68.76 -106.71 101.24
CA ASN A 385 68.07 -106.87 102.52
C ASN A 385 67.90 -108.35 102.91
N SER A 386 67.71 -109.24 101.93
CA SER A 386 67.67 -110.70 102.16
C SER A 386 69.04 -111.24 102.57
N MET A 387 70.09 -110.88 101.82
CA MET A 387 71.49 -111.22 102.11
C MET A 387 71.91 -110.74 103.51
N LYS A 388 71.51 -109.52 103.88
CA LYS A 388 71.71 -108.93 105.21
C LYS A 388 70.97 -109.71 106.31
N ARG A 389 69.78 -110.25 106.04
CA ARG A 389 69.07 -111.13 106.97
C ARG A 389 69.83 -112.45 107.17
N CYS A 390 70.22 -113.11 106.09
CA CYS A 390 71.02 -114.35 106.15
C CYS A 390 72.34 -114.14 106.91
N LEU A 391 72.98 -112.97 106.78
CA LEU A 391 74.17 -112.62 107.54
C LEU A 391 73.88 -112.50 109.05
N TYR A 392 72.79 -111.86 109.46
CA TYR A 392 72.38 -111.81 110.87
C TYR A 392 72.03 -113.19 111.44
N GLU A 393 71.34 -114.03 110.66
CA GLU A 393 71.01 -115.41 111.04
C GLU A 393 72.29 -116.25 111.23
N ALA A 394 73.25 -116.14 110.31
CA ALA A 394 74.57 -116.78 110.45
C ALA A 394 75.35 -116.24 111.66
N MET A 395 75.32 -114.93 111.93
CA MET A 395 75.94 -114.34 113.13
C MET A 395 75.28 -114.86 114.43
N GLN A 396 73.96 -115.07 114.44
CA GLN A 396 73.28 -115.68 115.58
C GLN A 396 73.69 -117.14 115.76
N GLN A 397 73.78 -117.94 114.68
CA GLN A 397 74.28 -119.32 114.77
C GLN A 397 75.72 -119.38 115.28
N ILE A 398 76.61 -118.50 114.83
CA ILE A 398 77.99 -118.39 115.35
C ILE A 398 77.99 -118.05 116.85
N GLN A 399 77.10 -117.16 117.30
CA GLN A 399 76.97 -116.81 118.72
C GLN A 399 76.41 -117.99 119.56
N VAL A 400 75.52 -118.81 119.01
CA VAL A 400 75.03 -120.06 119.65
C VAL A 400 76.17 -121.08 119.76
N CYS A 401 76.87 -121.40 118.68
CA CYS A 401 78.01 -122.33 118.73
C CYS A 401 79.11 -121.83 119.67
N LYS A 402 79.31 -120.51 119.78
CA LYS A 402 80.24 -119.92 120.75
C LYS A 402 79.80 -120.15 122.21
N GLN A 403 78.50 -120.11 122.49
CA GLN A 403 77.94 -120.43 123.80
C GLN A 403 78.06 -121.93 124.11
N GLU A 404 77.75 -122.81 123.14
CA GLU A 404 77.94 -124.26 123.26
C GLU A 404 79.41 -124.61 123.54
N VAL A 405 80.38 -123.95 122.87
CA VAL A 405 81.82 -124.12 123.14
C VAL A 405 82.20 -123.66 124.55
N LEU A 406 81.59 -122.59 125.08
CA LEU A 406 81.82 -122.17 126.46
C LEU A 406 81.29 -123.21 127.46
N GLU A 407 80.06 -123.71 127.27
CA GLU A 407 79.48 -124.76 128.11
C GLU A 407 80.29 -126.06 128.05
N LEU A 408 80.75 -126.48 126.87
CA LEU A 408 81.65 -127.63 126.71
C LEU A 408 83.00 -127.41 127.40
N THR A 409 83.53 -126.18 127.41
CA THR A 409 84.77 -125.82 128.10
C THR A 409 84.59 -125.85 129.63
N GLU A 410 83.48 -125.33 130.14
CA GLU A 410 83.14 -125.35 131.58
C GLU A 410 82.96 -126.79 132.09
N ASN A 411 82.26 -127.63 131.33
CA ASN A 411 82.16 -129.08 131.57
C ASN A 411 83.54 -129.76 131.58
N LEU A 412 84.42 -129.43 130.63
CA LEU A 412 85.79 -129.97 130.58
C LEU A 412 86.61 -129.55 131.81
N THR A 413 86.53 -128.29 132.26
CA THR A 413 87.22 -127.83 133.48
C THR A 413 86.68 -128.51 134.74
N SER A 414 85.36 -128.70 134.84
CA SER A 414 84.72 -129.42 135.95
C SER A 414 85.19 -130.89 136.02
N MET A 415 85.26 -131.55 134.86
CA MET A 415 85.79 -132.91 134.74
C MET A 415 87.29 -133.00 135.05
N SER A 416 88.07 -131.96 134.74
CA SER A 416 89.49 -131.89 135.08
C SER A 416 89.74 -131.75 136.58
N ILE A 417 88.90 -131.00 137.30
CA ILE A 417 89.00 -130.86 138.77
C ILE A 417 88.71 -132.21 139.44
N ALA A 418 87.65 -132.91 139.00
CA ALA A 418 87.28 -134.22 139.51
C ALA A 418 88.37 -135.30 139.28
N LEU A 419 89.21 -135.14 138.25
CA LEU A 419 90.33 -136.05 137.95
C LEU A 419 91.51 -135.90 138.92
N GLU A 420 91.78 -134.69 139.40
CA GLU A 420 92.92 -134.45 140.31
C GLU A 420 92.57 -134.81 141.77
N GLU A 421 91.32 -134.55 142.20
CA GLU A 421 90.78 -135.09 143.46
C GLU A 421 90.86 -136.63 143.52
N ALA A 422 90.72 -137.30 142.38
CA ALA A 422 90.81 -138.76 142.28
C ALA A 422 92.25 -139.29 142.39
N LYS A 423 93.27 -138.47 142.13
CA LYS A 423 94.68 -138.86 142.32
C LYS A 423 95.10 -138.74 143.78
N GLU A 424 94.77 -137.62 144.44
CA GLU A 424 95.24 -137.34 145.80
C GLU A 424 94.68 -138.34 146.84
N LYS A 425 93.42 -138.76 146.68
CA LYS A 425 92.78 -139.80 147.51
C LYS A 425 93.39 -141.21 147.32
N ASN A 426 94.16 -141.44 146.26
CA ASN A 426 94.68 -142.77 145.92
C ASN A 426 96.04 -143.08 146.59
N ALA A 427 96.63 -142.12 147.34
CA ALA A 427 97.94 -142.25 147.97
C ALA A 427 97.91 -142.52 149.50
N SER A 428 96.74 -142.51 150.13
CA SER A 428 96.61 -142.56 151.60
C SER A 428 95.74 -143.70 152.15
N LEU A 429 95.34 -144.68 151.33
CA LEU A 429 94.39 -145.75 151.73
C LEU A 429 94.96 -147.18 151.70
N GLU A 430 96.26 -147.38 151.45
CA GLU A 430 96.91 -148.70 151.46
C GLU A 430 97.42 -149.10 152.87
N ALA A 431 96.61 -148.79 153.90
CA ALA A 431 96.93 -149.06 155.30
C ALA A 431 95.86 -149.86 156.05
N THR A 432 94.56 -149.51 155.91
CA THR A 432 93.52 -150.09 156.80
C THR A 432 92.13 -150.27 156.16
N ILE A 433 92.00 -151.31 155.32
CA ILE A 433 91.07 -152.45 155.51
C ILE A 433 89.56 -152.15 155.84
N GLN A 434 88.67 -152.65 154.94
CA GLN A 434 87.25 -153.07 155.10
C GLN A 434 86.06 -152.05 155.24
N GLU A 435 85.05 -152.29 154.36
CA GLU A 435 83.57 -152.32 154.60
C GLU A 435 82.58 -151.27 153.99
N MET A 436 81.68 -151.77 153.11
CA MET A 436 80.29 -151.37 152.69
C MET A 436 79.81 -149.99 152.10
N LYS A 437 79.32 -150.07 150.83
CA LYS A 437 77.96 -149.67 150.27
C LYS A 437 77.47 -148.21 149.98
N LYS A 438 77.31 -147.89 148.66
CA LYS A 438 76.08 -147.47 147.87
C LYS A 438 75.32 -146.07 147.96
N THR A 439 75.22 -145.38 146.79
CA THR A 439 74.01 -144.73 146.10
C THR A 439 73.63 -143.18 146.34
N PRO A 440 72.56 -142.50 145.76
CA PRO A 440 72.67 -141.40 144.70
C PRO A 440 71.66 -140.14 144.63
N ALA A 441 71.73 -139.23 143.59
CA ALA A 441 70.64 -138.45 142.82
C ALA A 441 70.30 -136.87 142.87
N GLN A 442 69.98 -136.22 141.68
CA GLN A 442 69.01 -135.08 141.20
C GLN A 442 68.99 -133.55 141.67
N SER A 443 68.32 -132.46 141.08
CA SER A 443 67.88 -131.93 139.70
C SER A 443 67.08 -130.52 139.65
N ILE A 444 66.85 -129.82 138.45
CA ILE A 444 65.83 -128.71 138.02
C ILE A 444 66.12 -127.14 138.27
N GLY A 445 65.65 -126.02 137.60
CA GLY A 445 65.03 -125.60 136.25
C GLY A 445 64.03 -124.33 136.13
N SER A 446 63.99 -123.48 135.04
CA SER A 446 62.82 -122.66 134.38
C SER A 446 62.64 -121.04 134.28
N TYR A 447 61.78 -120.49 133.31
CA TYR A 447 61.01 -119.15 133.12
C TYR A 447 61.56 -117.84 132.36
N ARG A 448 60.89 -116.65 132.00
CA ARG A 448 59.67 -116.17 131.14
C ARG A 448 59.58 -114.56 130.86
N GLY A 449 58.82 -113.95 129.86
CA GLY A 449 58.60 -112.43 129.60
C GLY A 449 57.47 -111.89 128.55
N GLN A 450 57.17 -110.55 128.33
CA GLN A 450 56.08 -109.81 127.47
C GLN A 450 56.20 -108.18 127.38
N THR A 451 55.47 -107.14 126.75
CA THR A 451 54.36 -106.75 125.72
C THR A 451 54.11 -105.15 125.49
N GLY A 452 53.50 -104.53 124.39
CA GLY A 452 52.94 -103.07 124.26
C GLY A 452 52.54 -102.37 122.86
N GLU A 453 51.70 -101.25 122.73
CA GLU A 453 51.19 -100.50 121.44
C GLU A 453 50.38 -99.10 121.56
N SER A 454 50.24 -98.19 120.51
CA SER A 454 49.10 -97.17 120.23
C SER A 454 49.27 -96.04 119.13
N ASP A 455 48.36 -95.80 118.13
CA ASP A 455 47.86 -94.48 117.54
C ASP A 455 46.83 -94.65 116.35
N LEU A 456 45.76 -93.82 116.17
CA LEU A 456 44.85 -93.86 114.97
C LEU A 456 43.77 -92.76 114.76
N ALA A 457 43.24 -92.08 115.79
CA ALA A 457 41.90 -91.46 115.74
C ALA A 457 41.73 -90.09 115.01
N SER A 458 42.79 -89.55 114.39
CA SER A 458 42.84 -88.15 113.96
C SER A 458 42.44 -87.88 112.51
N MET A 459 42.59 -88.87 111.61
CA MET A 459 42.60 -88.63 110.16
C MET A 459 41.19 -88.46 109.55
N GLU A 460 40.18 -89.13 110.12
CA GLU A 460 38.82 -89.20 109.57
C GLU A 460 38.06 -87.86 109.60
N LYS A 461 38.32 -87.02 110.62
CA LYS A 461 37.66 -85.72 110.80
C LYS A 461 38.03 -84.70 109.72
N LEU A 462 39.24 -84.78 109.17
CA LEU A 462 39.73 -83.84 108.16
C LEU A 462 39.03 -84.04 106.81
N SER A 463 38.87 -85.30 106.39
CA SER A 463 38.21 -85.69 105.14
C SER A 463 36.80 -85.10 105.03
N LYS A 464 35.99 -85.23 106.09
CA LYS A 464 34.59 -84.76 106.11
C LYS A 464 34.44 -83.25 105.97
N ALA A 465 35.42 -82.46 106.44
CA ALA A 465 35.37 -81.00 106.33
C ALA A 465 35.61 -80.51 104.88
N TYR A 466 36.42 -81.23 104.10
CA TYR A 466 36.76 -80.85 102.73
C TYR A 466 35.55 -80.97 101.78
N SER A 467 34.86 -82.12 101.79
CA SER A 467 33.70 -82.36 100.92
C SER A 467 32.50 -81.45 101.22
N ASP A 468 32.41 -80.89 102.43
CA ASP A 468 31.39 -79.91 102.81
C ASP A 468 31.74 -78.49 102.33
N PHE A 469 33.03 -78.16 102.15
CA PHE A 469 33.47 -76.91 101.53
C PHE A 469 33.22 -76.92 100.02
N GLU A 470 33.62 -78.01 99.35
CA GLU A 470 33.44 -78.21 97.90
C GLU A 470 31.97 -78.09 97.48
N ARG A 471 31.05 -78.71 98.22
CA ARG A 471 29.60 -78.63 97.97
C ARG A 471 29.08 -77.19 98.04
N ARG A 472 29.50 -76.42 99.04
CA ARG A 472 29.11 -75.00 99.20
C ARG A 472 29.63 -74.13 98.06
N LEU A 473 30.85 -74.40 97.59
CA LEU A 473 31.47 -73.68 96.48
C LEU A 473 30.69 -73.92 95.17
N ALA A 474 30.39 -75.18 94.85
CA ALA A 474 29.61 -75.56 93.67
C ALA A 474 28.20 -74.93 93.66
N GLU A 475 27.49 -74.96 94.79
CA GLU A 475 26.18 -74.29 94.89
C GLU A 475 26.28 -72.77 94.74
N SER A 476 27.31 -72.14 95.31
CA SER A 476 27.54 -70.69 95.18
C SER A 476 27.74 -70.28 93.72
N MET A 477 28.58 -71.03 93.00
CA MET A 477 28.87 -70.82 91.59
C MET A 477 27.60 -70.95 90.72
N LYS A 478 26.79 -72.01 90.95
CA LYS A 478 25.51 -72.23 90.24
C LYS A 478 24.44 -71.16 90.51
N ARG A 479 24.41 -70.59 91.72
CA ARG A 479 23.55 -69.41 92.03
C ARG A 479 24.01 -68.16 91.30
N ASN A 480 25.32 -67.96 91.11
CA ASN A 480 25.83 -66.80 90.39
C ASN A 480 25.63 -66.92 88.87
N GLU A 481 25.83 -68.12 88.31
CA GLU A 481 25.53 -68.43 86.91
C GLU A 481 24.05 -68.14 86.58
N THR A 482 23.10 -68.72 87.33
CA THR A 482 21.66 -68.52 87.09
C THR A 482 21.21 -67.06 87.27
N ARG A 483 21.83 -66.30 88.19
CA ARG A 483 21.62 -64.84 88.29
C ARG A 483 22.13 -64.11 87.06
N LEU A 484 23.29 -64.48 86.52
CA LEU A 484 23.85 -63.88 85.31
C LEU A 484 22.97 -64.15 84.09
N THR A 485 22.48 -65.39 83.91
CA THR A 485 21.54 -65.74 82.83
C THR A 485 20.24 -64.94 82.95
N SER A 486 19.72 -64.74 84.17
CA SER A 486 18.53 -63.92 84.41
C SER A 486 18.73 -62.45 84.03
N ILE A 487 19.88 -61.87 84.38
CA ILE A 487 20.23 -60.48 84.02
C ILE A 487 20.35 -60.34 82.49
N ILE A 488 21.03 -61.28 81.81
CA ILE A 488 21.15 -61.28 80.34
C ILE A 488 19.75 -61.36 79.69
N GLY A 489 18.86 -62.21 80.21
CA GLY A 489 17.46 -62.28 79.77
C GLY A 489 16.69 -60.97 79.91
N GLN A 490 16.95 -60.18 80.96
CA GLN A 490 16.34 -58.87 81.20
C GLN A 490 16.85 -57.76 80.24
N PHE A 491 18.02 -57.93 79.61
CA PHE A 491 18.52 -56.99 78.60
C PHE A 491 17.94 -57.19 77.20
N ASN A 492 17.42 -58.39 76.88
CA ASN A 492 16.85 -58.68 75.55
C ASN A 492 15.71 -57.73 75.12
N PRO A 493 14.74 -57.36 75.98
CA PRO A 493 13.72 -56.34 75.64
C PRO A 493 14.33 -54.97 75.31
N LEU A 494 15.42 -54.57 75.97
CA LEU A 494 16.10 -53.31 75.69
C LEU A 494 16.80 -53.35 74.33
N VAL A 495 17.46 -54.46 73.99
CA VAL A 495 18.05 -54.69 72.66
C VAL A 495 16.97 -54.64 71.56
N GLN A 496 15.80 -55.23 71.79
CA GLN A 496 14.66 -55.14 70.87
C GLN A 496 14.11 -53.70 70.74
N GLN A 497 14.02 -52.94 71.83
CA GLN A 497 13.64 -51.52 71.77
C GLN A 497 14.66 -50.69 70.98
N VAL A 498 15.97 -50.88 71.20
CA VAL A 498 17.02 -50.19 70.42
C VAL A 498 16.95 -50.56 68.93
N ALA A 499 16.69 -51.82 68.59
CA ALA A 499 16.48 -52.24 67.20
C ALA A 499 15.23 -51.61 66.57
N ALA A 500 14.13 -51.47 67.33
CA ALA A 500 12.92 -50.78 66.88
C ALA A 500 13.12 -49.26 66.73
N LEU A 501 13.90 -48.64 67.61
CA LEU A 501 14.27 -47.23 67.53
C LEU A 501 15.15 -46.94 66.30
N ARG A 502 16.19 -47.73 66.05
CA ARG A 502 17.02 -47.62 64.82
C ARG A 502 16.20 -47.77 63.53
N LYS A 503 15.19 -48.65 63.53
CA LYS A 503 14.24 -48.73 62.40
C LYS A 503 13.42 -47.46 62.22
N LYS A 504 12.89 -46.87 63.31
CA LYS A 504 12.16 -45.60 63.25
C LYS A 504 13.05 -44.44 62.81
N GLU A 505 14.27 -44.36 63.34
CA GLU A 505 15.31 -43.40 62.96
C GLU A 505 15.60 -43.44 61.45
N PHE A 506 15.82 -44.64 60.90
CA PHE A 506 15.99 -44.84 59.45
C PHE A 506 14.78 -44.38 58.64
N TRP A 507 13.56 -44.74 59.04
CA TRP A 507 12.33 -44.30 58.37
C TRP A 507 12.16 -42.77 58.41
N TYR A 508 12.40 -42.12 59.56
CA TYR A 508 12.34 -40.66 59.65
C TYR A 508 13.41 -39.99 58.79
N LYS A 509 14.63 -40.54 58.75
CA LYS A 509 15.70 -40.03 57.89
C LYS A 509 15.30 -40.08 56.41
N GLN A 510 14.82 -41.23 55.91
CA GLN A 510 14.33 -41.34 54.53
C GLN A 510 13.17 -40.38 54.24
N ILE A 511 12.19 -40.25 55.14
CA ILE A 511 11.04 -39.34 54.96
C ILE A 511 11.50 -37.88 54.88
N ILE A 512 12.51 -37.48 55.65
CA ILE A 512 13.09 -36.13 55.58
C ILE A 512 13.86 -35.94 54.27
N GLU A 513 14.71 -36.89 53.87
CA GLU A 513 15.47 -36.84 52.61
C GLU A 513 14.54 -36.75 51.39
N ILE A 514 13.45 -37.53 51.35
CA ILE A 514 12.41 -37.45 50.31
C ILE A 514 11.70 -36.08 50.32
N LYS A 515 11.34 -35.55 51.50
CA LYS A 515 10.72 -34.23 51.61
C LYS A 515 11.65 -33.11 51.13
N CYS A 516 12.93 -33.13 51.50
CA CYS A 516 13.91 -32.16 51.04
C CYS A 516 14.16 -32.25 49.52
N SER A 517 14.15 -33.46 48.95
CA SER A 517 14.24 -33.67 47.50
C SER A 517 13.03 -33.09 46.78
N ASN A 518 11.81 -33.39 47.25
CA ASN A 518 10.57 -32.88 46.66
C ASN A 518 10.43 -31.35 46.81
N LEU A 519 10.84 -30.77 47.94
CA LEU A 519 10.85 -29.33 48.13
C LEU A 519 11.80 -28.63 47.15
N ARG A 520 13.03 -29.14 46.98
CA ARG A 520 13.99 -28.57 46.02
C ARG A 520 13.51 -28.68 44.56
N LYS A 521 12.73 -29.72 44.23
CA LYS A 521 12.09 -29.83 42.91
C LYS A 521 11.01 -28.77 42.72
N ALA A 522 10.14 -28.57 43.72
CA ALA A 522 9.11 -27.54 43.67
C ALA A 522 9.69 -26.11 43.70
N GLU A 523 10.82 -25.90 44.37
CA GLU A 523 11.62 -24.67 44.36
C GLU A 523 12.12 -24.37 42.94
N ALA A 524 12.82 -25.32 42.30
CA ALA A 524 13.28 -25.17 40.93
C ALA A 524 12.14 -25.07 39.88
N GLU A 525 11.00 -25.73 40.10
CA GLU A 525 9.80 -25.60 39.26
C GLU A 525 9.18 -24.20 39.37
N VAL A 526 9.17 -23.61 40.57
CA VAL A 526 8.73 -22.22 40.79
C VAL A 526 9.71 -21.21 40.21
N ASP A 527 11.03 -21.46 40.29
CA ASP A 527 12.05 -20.60 39.68
C ASP A 527 11.89 -20.56 38.14
N VAL A 528 11.76 -21.73 37.49
CA VAL A 528 11.54 -21.83 36.03
C VAL A 528 10.22 -21.17 35.60
N LEU A 529 9.14 -21.37 36.35
CA LEU A 529 7.87 -20.67 36.10
C LEU A 529 7.98 -19.16 36.33
N GLY A 530 8.91 -18.71 37.18
CA GLY A 530 9.27 -17.31 37.35
C GLY A 530 9.92 -16.73 36.09
N ASP A 531 10.94 -17.40 35.56
CA ASP A 531 11.61 -17.03 34.30
C ASP A 531 10.64 -17.03 33.10
N GLU A 532 9.72 -18.00 33.02
CA GLU A 532 8.64 -18.01 32.02
C GLU A 532 7.70 -16.80 32.17
N VAL A 533 7.30 -16.44 33.39
CA VAL A 533 6.45 -15.27 33.64
C VAL A 533 7.18 -13.96 33.30
N ASP A 534 8.45 -13.81 33.67
CA ASP A 534 9.24 -12.61 33.38
C ASP A 534 9.56 -12.46 31.88
N THR A 535 9.81 -13.57 31.16
CA THR A 535 9.96 -13.54 29.70
C THR A 535 8.64 -13.20 29.00
N LEU A 536 7.51 -13.74 29.45
CA LEU A 536 6.17 -13.37 28.96
C LEU A 536 5.83 -11.90 29.24
N LEU A 537 6.14 -11.37 30.43
CA LEU A 537 6.00 -9.95 30.77
C LEU A 537 6.90 -9.07 29.89
N SER A 538 8.13 -9.50 29.60
CA SER A 538 9.05 -8.83 28.68
C SER A 538 8.51 -8.76 27.25
N VAL A 539 7.89 -9.84 26.76
CA VAL A 539 7.21 -9.87 25.44
C VAL A 539 5.97 -8.99 25.45
N LEU A 540 5.13 -9.08 26.48
CA LEU A 540 3.92 -8.26 26.64
C LEU A 540 4.25 -6.76 26.70
N GLY A 541 5.34 -6.38 27.38
CA GLY A 541 5.85 -5.02 27.42
C GLY A 541 6.29 -4.50 26.05
N LYS A 542 6.98 -5.33 25.25
CA LYS A 542 7.36 -5.00 23.86
C LYS A 542 6.12 -4.81 22.97
N ILE A 543 5.11 -5.67 23.12
CA ILE A 543 3.82 -5.57 22.42
C ILE A 543 3.08 -4.28 22.81
N TYR A 544 3.01 -3.95 24.11
CA TYR A 544 2.40 -2.72 24.61
C TYR A 544 3.07 -1.46 24.02
N ILE A 545 4.40 -1.40 24.04
CA ILE A 545 5.18 -0.29 23.46
C ILE A 545 4.92 -0.18 21.96
N ALA A 546 4.89 -1.30 21.23
CA ALA A 546 4.61 -1.29 19.79
C ALA A 546 3.19 -0.82 19.47
N LEU A 547 2.17 -1.26 20.22
CA LEU A 547 0.77 -0.85 20.02
C LEU A 547 0.56 0.64 20.32
N ASP A 548 1.14 1.16 21.41
CA ASP A 548 1.02 2.58 21.76
C ASP A 548 1.74 3.50 20.77
N HIS A 549 2.90 3.08 20.27
CA HIS A 549 3.72 3.82 19.31
C HIS A 549 3.13 3.81 17.89
N TYR A 550 2.75 2.64 17.36
CA TYR A 550 2.36 2.49 15.96
C TYR A 550 0.87 2.74 15.66
N SER A 551 0.00 2.90 16.68
CA SER A 551 -1.43 3.13 16.40
C SER A 551 -2.13 4.18 17.28
N PRO A 552 -2.04 5.46 16.87
CA PRO A 552 -3.03 6.48 17.24
C PRO A 552 -4.47 6.07 16.86
N VAL A 553 -4.65 5.25 15.82
CA VAL A 553 -5.96 4.84 15.30
C VAL A 553 -6.68 3.87 16.25
N LEU A 554 -5.95 2.95 16.89
CA LEU A 554 -6.55 2.00 17.85
C LEU A 554 -7.08 2.70 19.12
N LYS A 555 -6.60 3.91 19.44
CA LYS A 555 -7.11 4.74 20.56
C LYS A 555 -8.53 5.28 20.31
N HIS A 556 -9.10 5.07 19.12
CA HIS A 556 -10.52 5.30 18.83
C HIS A 556 -11.42 4.08 19.07
N TYR A 557 -10.87 2.92 19.41
CA TYR A 557 -11.62 1.70 19.74
C TYR A 557 -11.63 1.47 21.27
N PRO A 558 -12.79 1.57 21.95
CA PRO A 558 -12.86 1.48 23.41
C PRO A 558 -12.27 0.20 23.98
N GLY A 559 -12.68 -0.98 23.50
CA GLY A 559 -12.20 -2.27 24.00
C GLY A 559 -10.69 -2.48 23.82
N VAL A 560 -10.07 -1.88 22.79
CA VAL A 560 -8.60 -1.95 22.61
C VAL A 560 -7.89 -1.04 23.62
N THR A 561 -8.50 0.10 23.95
CA THR A 561 -8.01 1.02 24.98
C THR A 561 -8.14 0.42 26.39
N GLU A 562 -9.25 -0.28 26.66
CA GLU A 562 -9.47 -1.04 27.90
C GLU A 562 -8.45 -2.17 28.07
N ILE A 563 -8.19 -2.95 27.00
CA ILE A 563 -7.15 -3.99 27.00
C ILE A 563 -5.75 -3.38 27.21
N LEU A 564 -5.43 -2.24 26.59
CA LEU A 564 -4.16 -1.56 26.82
C LEU A 564 -4.02 -1.06 28.27
N MET A 565 -5.09 -0.59 28.91
CA MET A 565 -5.07 -0.25 30.34
C MET A 565 -4.89 -1.47 31.25
N LEU A 566 -5.55 -2.61 30.94
CA LEU A 566 -5.37 -3.88 31.65
C LEU A 566 -3.92 -4.38 31.55
N VAL A 567 -3.34 -4.36 30.35
CA VAL A 567 -1.92 -4.70 30.13
C VAL A 567 -1.00 -3.73 30.90
N GLN A 568 -1.31 -2.43 30.91
CA GLN A 568 -0.52 -1.45 31.66
C GLN A 568 -0.59 -1.65 33.18
N LYS A 569 -1.71 -2.14 33.74
CA LYS A 569 -1.79 -2.55 35.16
C LYS A 569 -0.86 -3.73 35.44
N VAL A 570 -0.98 -4.80 34.64
CA VAL A 570 -0.21 -6.04 34.81
C VAL A 570 1.30 -5.76 34.75
N LEU A 571 1.74 -4.96 33.78
CA LEU A 571 3.16 -4.55 33.62
C LEU A 571 3.71 -3.68 34.77
N LYS A 572 2.87 -3.22 35.70
CA LYS A 572 3.29 -2.52 36.94
C LYS A 572 3.11 -3.36 38.21
N GLY A 573 2.59 -4.58 38.11
CA GLY A 573 2.15 -5.36 39.28
C GLY A 573 0.91 -4.79 39.98
N GLU A 574 0.12 -3.93 39.33
CA GLU A 574 -1.18 -3.50 39.85
C GLU A 574 -2.20 -4.64 39.72
N ASN A 575 -2.97 -4.92 40.78
CA ASN A 575 -4.03 -5.92 40.72
C ASN A 575 -5.11 -5.53 39.69
N ILE A 576 -5.60 -6.53 38.95
CA ILE A 576 -6.53 -6.38 37.82
C ILE A 576 -7.91 -5.91 38.29
#